data_AF-A0A7C3LHD1-F1
#
_entry.id   AF-A0A7C3LHD1-F1
#
_cell.length_a   1.000
_cell.length_b   1.000
_cell.length_c   1.000
_cell.angle_alpha   90.00
_cell.angle_beta   90.00
_cell.angle_gamma   90.00
#
_symmetry.space_group_name_H-M   'P 1'
#
loop_
_entity.id
_entity.type
_entity.pdbx_description
1 polymer ?
#
loop_
_entity_poly.entity_id
_entity_poly.type
_entity_poly.pdbx_seq_one_letter_code
_entity_poly.pdbx_strand_id
1 'polypeptide(L)' 'MLRDRLKELFKNYDPAVRQVIYEVGEIEQQFISMERPRGIYDKIDEVISRIAEEELKRQEEEGA' A
#
# COMPACT_ATOMS: atom_id res chain seq x y z
N MET A 1 -5.01 17.48 4.01
CA MET A 1 -5.16 17.03 2.60
C MET A 1 -5.81 15.64 2.57
N LEU A 2 -6.26 15.13 1.41
CA LEU A 2 -6.91 13.80 1.31
C LEU A 2 -6.06 12.68 1.93
N ARG A 3 -4.73 12.78 1.76
CA ARG A 3 -3.74 11.88 2.36
C ARG A 3 -3.83 11.81 3.88
N ASP A 4 -3.93 12.95 4.57
CA ASP A 4 -4.05 13.02 6.04
C ASP A 4 -5.36 12.40 6.53
N ARG A 5 -6.43 12.57 5.75
CA ARG A 5 -7.74 11.98 6.06
C ARG A 5 -7.73 10.46 5.88
N LEU A 6 -7.04 9.96 4.86
CA LEU A 6 -6.79 8.52 4.71
C LEU A 6 -5.95 7.97 5.88
N LYS A 7 -4.91 8.71 6.32
CA LYS A 7 -4.12 8.30 7.50
C LYS A 7 -5.00 8.10 8.73
N GLU A 8 -5.89 9.04 8.99
CA GLU A 8 -6.80 8.98 10.13
C GLU A 8 -7.82 7.84 10.03
N LEU A 9 -8.36 7.57 8.83
CA LEU A 9 -9.33 6.48 8.63
C LEU A 9 -8.72 5.10 8.90
N PHE A 10 -7.46 4.91 8.50
CA PHE A 10 -6.79 3.61 8.63
C PHE A 10 -5.88 3.53 9.85
N LYS A 11 -5.84 4.53 10.74
CA LYS A 11 -4.86 4.59 11.84
C LYS A 11 -4.87 3.38 12.78
N ASN A 12 -6.04 2.76 12.97
CA ASN A 12 -6.26 1.61 13.85
C ASN A 12 -6.11 0.26 13.14
N TYR A 13 -5.85 0.27 11.82
CA TYR A 13 -5.59 -0.95 11.08
C TYR A 13 -4.16 -1.41 11.30
N ASP A 14 -3.94 -2.68 10.96
CA ASP A 14 -2.64 -3.32 10.94
C ASP A 14 -1.58 -2.45 10.23
N PRO A 15 -0.33 -2.36 10.75
CA PRO A 15 0.74 -1.59 10.14
C PRO A 15 0.99 -1.90 8.66
N ALA A 16 0.97 -3.18 8.26
CA ALA A 16 1.16 -3.59 6.88
C ALA A 16 -0.01 -3.13 6.01
N VAL A 17 -1.25 -3.25 6.51
CA VAL A 17 -2.43 -2.72 5.80
C VAL A 17 -2.35 -1.21 5.61
N ARG A 18 -1.91 -0.46 6.62
CA ARG A 18 -1.70 1.00 6.49
C ARG A 18 -0.67 1.32 5.42
N GLN A 19 0.41 0.54 5.35
CA GLN A 19 1.45 0.71 4.36
C GLN A 19 0.92 0.49 2.93
N VAL A 20 0.12 -0.56 2.71
CA VAL A 20 -0.55 -0.82 1.41
C VAL A 20 -1.37 0.40 0.99
N ILE A 21 -2.23 0.92 1.87
CA ILE A 21 -3.09 2.05 1.55
C ILE A 21 -2.27 3.30 1.15
N TYR A 22 -1.14 3.55 1.81
CA TYR A 22 -0.29 4.68 1.45
C TYR A 22 0.37 4.51 0.11
N GLU A 23 0.99 3.37 -0.13
CA GLU A 23 1.74 3.15 -1.37
C GLU A 23 0.82 3.06 -2.58
N VAL A 24 -0.34 2.41 -2.45
CA VAL A 24 -1.37 2.41 -3.50
C VAL A 24 -1.88 3.82 -3.78
N GLY A 25 -2.13 4.63 -2.75
CA GLY A 25 -2.55 6.02 -2.93
C GLY A 25 -1.52 6.88 -3.66
N GLU A 26 -0.23 6.66 -3.43
CA GLU A 26 0.85 7.33 -4.18
C GLU A 26 0.91 6.86 -5.64
N ILE A 27 0.70 5.57 -5.89
CA ILE A 27 0.58 5.03 -7.25
C ILE A 27 -0.60 5.70 -7.96
N GLU A 28 -1.80 5.68 -7.38
CA GLU A 28 -2.98 6.30 -7.98
C GLU A 28 -2.75 7.79 -8.29
N GLN A 29 -2.07 8.53 -7.41
CA GLN A 29 -1.71 9.92 -7.67
C GLN A 29 -0.76 10.10 -8.85
N GLN A 30 0.18 9.20 -9.09
CA GLN A 30 1.07 9.25 -10.25
C GLN A 30 0.30 9.07 -11.57
N PHE A 31 -0.83 8.36 -11.53
CA PHE A 31 -1.66 8.06 -12.69
C PHE A 31 -2.91 8.94 -12.80
N ILE A 32 -3.18 9.81 -11.82
CA ILE A 32 -4.46 10.55 -11.71
C ILE A 32 -4.74 11.48 -12.90
N SER A 33 -3.69 11.93 -13.58
CA SER A 33 -3.78 12.81 -14.75
C SER A 33 -3.83 12.03 -16.08
N MET A 34 -3.78 10.70 -16.05
CA MET A 34 -3.82 9.85 -17.24
C MET A 34 -5.25 9.41 -17.53
N GLU A 35 -5.71 9.59 -18.76
CA GLU A 35 -7.05 9.22 -19.19
C GLU A 35 -7.26 7.69 -19.21
N ARG A 36 -6.17 6.92 -19.44
CA ARG A 36 -6.14 5.45 -19.41
C ARG A 36 -4.77 4.93 -18.97
N PRO A 37 -4.45 4.97 -17.66
CA PRO A 37 -3.18 4.48 -17.16
C PRO A 37 -3.02 2.99 -17.43
N ARG A 38 -1.91 2.59 -18.06
CA ARG A 38 -1.53 1.18 -18.26
C ARG A 38 -0.56 0.76 -17.15
N GLY A 39 -0.73 -0.45 -16.63
CA GLY A 39 0.16 -1.01 -15.61
C GLY A 39 -0.05 -0.47 -14.20
N ILE A 40 -1.13 0.29 -13.94
CA ILE A 40 -1.48 0.71 -12.58
C ILE A 40 -1.76 -0.50 -11.68
N TYR A 41 -2.51 -1.48 -12.20
CA TYR A 41 -2.82 -2.71 -11.47
C TYR A 41 -1.58 -3.56 -11.22
N ASP A 42 -0.70 -3.69 -12.20
CA ASP A 42 0.57 -4.41 -12.03
C ASP A 42 1.41 -3.81 -10.89
N LYS A 43 1.51 -2.48 -10.83
CA LYS A 43 2.21 -1.78 -9.74
C LYS A 43 1.54 -1.94 -8.38
N ILE A 44 0.20 -1.97 -8.35
CA ILE A 44 -0.55 -2.22 -7.11
C ILE A 44 -0.27 -3.65 -6.62
N ASP A 45 -0.31 -4.64 -7.51
CA ASP A 45 -0.03 -6.04 -7.19
C ASP A 45 1.41 -6.24 -6.71
N GLU A 46 2.39 -5.57 -7.33
CA GLU A 46 3.78 -5.56 -6.87
C GLU A 46 3.90 -5.03 -5.43
N VAL A 47 3.23 -3.92 -5.12
CA VAL A 47 3.24 -3.33 -3.77
C VAL A 47 2.61 -4.27 -2.74
N ILE A 48 1.45 -4.84 -3.05
CA ILE A 48 0.76 -5.76 -2.14
C ILE A 48 1.63 -7.00 -1.89
N SER A 49 2.18 -7.58 -2.96
CA SER A 49 3.02 -8.78 -2.86
C SER A 49 4.27 -8.52 -2.02
N ARG A 50 4.97 -7.41 -2.27
CA ARG A 50 6.16 -7.04 -1.49
C ARG A 50 5.84 -6.83 -0.01
N ILE A 51 4.77 -6.13 0.32
CA ILE A 51 4.40 -5.87 1.72
C ILE A 51 3.96 -7.17 2.41
N ALA A 52 3.24 -8.05 1.71
CA ALA A 52 2.88 -9.36 2.25
C ALA A 52 4.12 -10.23 2.52
N GLU A 53 5.11 -10.23 1.62
CA GLU A 53 6.39 -10.93 1.84
C GLU A 53 7.18 -10.36 3.02
N GLU A 54 7.21 -9.04 3.19
CA GLU A 54 7.85 -8.38 4.33
C GLU A 54 7.19 -8.74 5.65
N GLU A 55 5.85 -8.79 5.68
CA GLU A 55 5.08 -9.15 6.87
C GLU A 55 5.25 -10.62 7.24
N LEU A 56 5.26 -11.53 6.24
CA LEU A 56 5.55 -12.95 6.47
C LEU A 56 6.94 -13.15 7.09
N LYS A 57 7.97 -12.46 6.56
CA LYS A 57 9.32 -12.51 7.12
C LYS A 57 9.38 -11.99 8.56
N ARG A 58 8.68 -10.90 8.86
CA ARG A 58 8.59 -10.38 10.25
C ARG A 58 7.98 -11.39 11.20
N GLN A 59 6.90 -12.05 10.80
CA GLN A 59 6.25 -13.07 11.63
C GLN A 59 7.15 -14.29 11.86
N GLU A 60 7.95 -14.68 10.87
CA GLU A 60 8.97 -15.73 11.01
C GLU A 60 10.10 -15.32 11.97
N GLU A 61 10.55 -14.06 11.91
CA GLU A 61 11.62 -13.52 12.77
C GLU A 61 11.15 -13.26 14.22
N GLU A 62 9.89 -12.85 14.42
CA GLU A 62 9.31 -12.62 15.75
C GLU A 62 8.85 -13.91 16.44
N GLY A 63 8.65 -14.99 15.67
CA GLY A 63 8.29 -16.33 16.16
C GLY A 63 9.47 -17.25 16.50
N ALA A 64 10.71 -16.84 16.20
CA ALA A 64 11.95 -17.58 16.44
C ALA A 64 12.67 -17.14 17.73
#